data_AF-A0A524DQZ2-F1
#
_entry.id   AF-A0A524DQZ2-F1
#
_cell.length_a   1.000
_cell.length_b   1.000
_cell.length_c   1.000
_cell.angle_alpha   90.00
_cell.angle_beta   90.00
_cell.angle_gamma   90.00
#
_symmetry.space_group_name_H-M   'P 1'
#
loop_
_entity.id
_entity.type
_entity.pdbx_description
1 polymer ?
#
loop_
_entity_poly.entity_id
_entity_poly.type
_entity_poly.pdbx_seq_one_letter_code
_entity_poly.pdbx_strand_id
1 'polypeptide(L)'
;MQSNLNELFMEWQALNEKVAESFGQFDLTNVKELRKRQREIEDIVYEILIESAPNEIKEILPEECGDMEIGYKLDTNTFYYVMFDPDQEDDETTKLLAVTLDLNKNVNLIEDFKLEEE
;
A
#
# COMPACT_ATOMS: atom_id res chain seq x y z
N MET A 1 -2.87 -6.44 -20.97
CA MET A 1 -4.08 -6.68 -20.17
C MET A 1 -4.11 -5.55 -19.16
N GLN A 2 -5.06 -4.61 -19.24
CA GLN A 2 -5.18 -3.58 -18.21
C GLN A 2 -5.72 -4.29 -16.97
N SER A 3 -4.84 -4.64 -16.04
CA SER A 3 -5.26 -5.03 -14.69
C SER A 3 -6.07 -3.86 -14.14
N ASN A 4 -7.37 -4.07 -13.97
CA ASN A 4 -8.29 -3.05 -13.52
C ASN A 4 -7.97 -2.82 -12.03
N LEU A 5 -7.42 -1.66 -11.67
CA LEU A 5 -7.09 -1.30 -10.28
C LEU A 5 -8.26 -1.57 -9.32
N ASN A 6 -9.49 -1.40 -9.82
CA ASN A 6 -10.71 -1.69 -9.08
C ASN A 6 -10.86 -3.20 -8.76
N GLU A 7 -10.51 -4.09 -9.68
CA GLU A 7 -10.56 -5.54 -9.45
C GLU A 7 -9.51 -5.97 -8.43
N LEU A 8 -8.27 -5.49 -8.59
CA LEU A 8 -7.19 -5.71 -7.63
C LEU A 8 -7.58 -5.22 -6.22
N PHE A 9 -8.24 -4.07 -6.17
CA PHE A 9 -8.77 -3.51 -4.94
C PHE A 9 -9.82 -4.42 -4.29
N MET A 10 -10.88 -4.79 -5.01
CA MET A 10 -11.93 -5.66 -4.47
C MET A 10 -11.36 -7.00 -4.02
N GLU A 11 -10.35 -7.52 -4.72
CA GLU A 11 -9.67 -8.76 -4.33
C GLU A 11 -8.87 -8.57 -3.04
N TRP A 12 -8.08 -7.50 -2.91
CA TRP A 12 -7.30 -7.23 -1.69
C TRP A 12 -8.21 -7.05 -0.45
N GLN A 13 -9.34 -6.35 -0.60
CA GLN A 13 -10.33 -6.22 0.47
C GLN A 13 -10.92 -7.58 0.86
N ALA A 14 -11.35 -8.38 -0.11
CA ALA A 14 -11.91 -9.69 0.15
C ALA A 14 -10.88 -10.63 0.82
N LEU A 15 -9.59 -10.47 0.53
CA LEU A 15 -8.53 -11.19 1.23
C LEU A 15 -8.39 -10.72 2.69
N ASN A 16 -8.48 -9.42 2.97
CA ASN A 16 -8.42 -8.90 4.34
C ASN A 16 -9.55 -9.45 5.23
N GLU A 17 -10.77 -9.47 4.72
CA GLU A 17 -11.92 -10.04 5.44
C GLU A 17 -11.68 -11.53 5.77
N LYS A 18 -11.15 -12.30 4.81
CA LYS A 18 -10.79 -13.71 5.01
C LYS A 18 -9.62 -13.92 5.96
N VAL A 19 -8.64 -13.02 5.96
CA VAL A 19 -7.51 -13.05 6.91
C VAL A 19 -8.06 -12.87 8.32
N ALA A 20 -8.91 -11.86 8.54
CA ALA A 20 -9.53 -11.62 9.85
C ALA A 20 -10.38 -12.82 10.32
N GLU A 21 -11.17 -13.42 9.43
CA GLU A 21 -11.95 -14.62 9.74
C GLU A 21 -11.05 -15.81 10.10
N SER A 22 -10.02 -16.07 9.30
CA SER A 22 -9.07 -17.19 9.50
C SER A 22 -8.27 -17.02 10.80
N PHE A 23 -7.90 -15.79 11.15
CA PHE A 23 -7.28 -15.47 12.45
C PHE A 23 -8.22 -15.78 13.61
N GLY A 24 -9.51 -15.39 13.51
CA GLY A 24 -10.52 -15.72 14.51
C GLY A 24 -10.73 -17.22 14.72
N GLN A 25 -10.48 -18.02 13.68
CA GLN A 25 -10.55 -19.48 13.71
C GLN A 25 -9.19 -20.15 14.05
N PHE A 26 -8.13 -19.38 14.32
CA PHE A 26 -6.76 -19.85 14.55
C PHE A 26 -6.16 -20.68 13.41
N ASP A 27 -6.63 -20.48 12.18
CA ASP A 27 -6.13 -21.18 10.99
C ASP A 27 -4.92 -20.46 10.38
N LEU A 28 -3.76 -20.67 11.00
CA LEU A 28 -2.50 -20.03 10.58
C LEU A 28 -2.01 -20.47 9.19
N THR A 29 -2.46 -21.63 8.69
CA THR A 29 -2.09 -22.11 7.35
C THR A 29 -2.80 -21.27 6.30
N ASN A 30 -4.12 -21.11 6.43
CA ASN A 30 -4.90 -20.28 5.53
C ASN A 30 -4.49 -18.81 5.60
N VAL A 31 -4.19 -18.28 6.79
CA VAL A 31 -3.64 -16.92 6.94
C VAL A 31 -2.39 -16.72 6.09
N LYS A 32 -1.44 -17.68 6.08
CA LYS A 32 -0.21 -17.57 5.28
C LYS A 32 -0.50 -17.56 3.78
N GLU A 33 -1.42 -18.39 3.30
CA GLU A 33 -1.80 -18.43 1.89
C GLU A 33 -2.48 -17.13 1.44
N LEU A 34 -3.39 -16.60 2.27
CA LEU A 34 -4.06 -15.33 2.00
C LEU A 34 -3.07 -14.17 1.97
N ARG A 35 -2.13 -14.11 2.93
CA ARG A 35 -1.07 -13.09 2.97
C ARG A 35 -0.15 -13.16 1.76
N LYS A 36 0.12 -14.36 1.22
CA LYS A 36 0.90 -14.51 -0.01
C LYS A 36 0.18 -13.86 -1.21
N ARG A 37 -1.13 -14.08 -1.34
CA ARG A 37 -1.94 -13.43 -2.40
C ARG A 37 -2.02 -11.92 -2.23
N GLN A 38 -2.10 -11.42 -0.99
CA GLN A 38 -2.07 -9.98 -0.74
C GLN A 38 -0.79 -9.36 -1.27
N ARG A 39 0.38 -9.99 -1.02
CA ARG A 39 1.66 -9.54 -1.56
C ARG A 39 1.68 -9.52 -3.09
N GLU A 40 1.14 -10.56 -3.73
CA GLU A 40 1.05 -10.61 -5.20
C GLU A 40 0.22 -9.42 -5.75
N ILE A 41 -0.85 -9.01 -5.05
CA ILE A 41 -1.63 -7.84 -5.44
C ILE A 41 -0.85 -6.54 -5.16
N GLU A 42 -0.22 -6.44 -3.99
CA GLU A 42 0.59 -5.30 -3.58
C GLU A 42 1.72 -5.03 -4.59
N ASP A 43 2.42 -6.07 -5.04
CA ASP A 43 3.45 -6.01 -6.08
C ASP A 43 2.88 -5.49 -7.41
N ILE A 44 1.72 -6.00 -7.85
CA ILE A 44 1.08 -5.55 -9.09
C ILE A 44 0.66 -4.07 -8.99
N VAL A 45 0.05 -3.67 -7.87
CA VAL A 45 -0.36 -2.26 -7.69
C VAL A 45 0.86 -1.35 -7.58
N TYR A 46 1.95 -1.85 -6.99
CA TYR A 46 3.22 -1.13 -6.92
C TYR A 46 3.86 -0.91 -8.29
N GLU A 47 3.86 -1.92 -9.17
CA GLU A 47 4.28 -1.74 -10.56
C GLU A 47 3.45 -0.63 -11.25
N ILE A 48 2.14 -0.61 -11.04
CA ILE A 48 1.25 0.43 -11.59
C ILE A 48 1.58 1.80 -11.00
N LEU A 49 1.88 1.88 -9.70
CA LEU A 49 2.32 3.10 -9.05
C LEU A 49 3.60 3.62 -9.72
N ILE A 50 4.63 2.78 -9.85
CA ILE A 50 5.88 3.15 -10.50
C ILE A 50 5.60 3.59 -11.94
N GLU A 51 4.81 2.89 -12.73
CA GLU A 51 4.51 3.30 -14.11
C GLU A 51 3.86 4.70 -14.18
N SER A 52 2.98 5.00 -13.22
CA SER A 52 2.15 6.21 -13.21
C SER A 52 2.80 7.39 -12.49
N ALA A 53 3.78 7.14 -11.63
CA ALA A 53 4.41 8.15 -10.79
C ALA A 53 5.28 9.12 -11.61
N PRO A 54 5.28 10.43 -11.24
CA PRO A 54 6.25 11.39 -11.76
C PRO A 54 7.67 11.01 -11.31
N ASN A 55 8.69 11.46 -12.04
CA ASN A 55 10.09 11.11 -11.78
C ASN A 55 10.53 11.47 -10.34
N GLU A 56 10.07 12.60 -9.81
CA GLU A 56 10.37 13.05 -8.46
C GLU A 56 9.92 12.04 -7.40
N ILE A 57 8.73 11.44 -7.57
CA ILE A 57 8.22 10.41 -6.64
C ILE A 57 8.95 9.07 -6.86
N LYS A 58 9.32 8.73 -8.10
CA LYS A 58 10.07 7.49 -8.38
C LYS A 58 11.43 7.44 -7.70
N GLU A 59 12.08 8.59 -7.54
CA GLU A 59 13.41 8.68 -6.93
C GLU A 59 13.39 8.42 -5.41
N ILE A 60 12.26 8.68 -4.75
CA ILE A 60 12.09 8.43 -3.31
C ILE A 60 11.49 7.06 -3.00
N LEU A 61 10.83 6.42 -3.98
CA LEU A 61 10.22 5.12 -3.80
C LEU A 61 11.29 4.01 -3.66
N PRO A 62 11.10 3.03 -2.77
CA PRO A 62 12.03 1.91 -2.61
C PRO A 62 12.04 0.99 -3.84
N GLU A 63 13.06 0.13 -3.97
CA GLU A 63 13.08 -0.83 -5.08
C GLU A 63 11.94 -1.86 -4.99
N GLU A 64 11.58 -2.26 -3.77
CA GLU A 64 10.55 -3.27 -3.50
C GLU A 64 9.41 -2.71 -2.66
N CYS A 65 8.19 -3.18 -2.93
CA CYS A 65 6.99 -2.80 -2.19
C CYS A 65 7.03 -3.22 -0.71
N GLY A 66 7.84 -4.23 -0.37
CA GLY A 66 7.92 -4.82 0.97
C GLY A 66 8.50 -3.90 2.05
N ASP A 67 9.15 -2.80 1.66
CA ASP A 67 9.71 -1.80 2.58
C ASP A 67 8.70 -0.73 2.99
N MET A 68 7.45 -0.81 2.49
CA MET A 68 6.40 0.15 2.78
C MET A 68 5.22 -0.50 3.50
N GLU A 69 4.55 0.28 4.34
CA GLU A 69 3.24 -0.09 4.84
C GLU A 69 2.17 0.31 3.84
N ILE A 70 1.29 -0.64 3.50
CA ILE A 70 0.28 -0.45 2.48
C ILE A 70 -1.07 -0.38 3.16
N GLY A 71 -1.64 0.82 3.13
CA GLY A 71 -2.98 1.11 3.58
C GLY A 71 -3.93 1.25 2.40
N TYR A 72 -5.22 1.12 2.68
CA TYR A 72 -6.25 1.40 1.68
C TYR A 72 -7.44 2.11 2.32
N LYS A 73 -7.94 3.13 1.62
CA LYS A 73 -9.10 3.92 2.04
C LYS A 73 -10.29 3.67 1.12
N LEU A 74 -11.33 3.04 1.67
CA LEU A 74 -12.56 2.64 0.98
C LEU A 74 -13.33 3.82 0.37
N ASP A 75 -13.51 4.88 1.16
CA ASP A 75 -14.34 6.02 0.73
C ASP A 75 -13.75 6.74 -0.49
N THR A 76 -12.43 6.74 -0.63
CA THR A 76 -11.72 7.44 -1.70
C THR A 76 -11.16 6.51 -2.78
N ASN A 77 -11.30 5.19 -2.59
CA ASN A 77 -10.66 4.16 -3.39
C ASN A 77 -9.18 4.43 -3.67
N THR A 78 -8.41 4.63 -2.60
CA THR A 78 -7.02 5.08 -2.69
C THR A 78 -6.11 4.12 -1.93
N PHE A 79 -5.07 3.65 -2.61
CA PHE A 79 -3.94 2.97 -1.97
C PHE A 79 -3.01 4.01 -1.36
N TYR A 80 -2.54 3.73 -0.15
CA TYR A 80 -1.54 4.51 0.57
C TYR A 80 -0.30 3.65 0.75
N TYR A 81 0.83 4.15 0.27
CA TYR A 81 2.14 3.55 0.44
C TYR A 81 2.91 4.43 1.41
N VAL A 82 2.99 4.00 2.66
CA VAL A 82 3.57 4.76 3.76
C VAL A 82 4.99 4.28 3.99
N MET A 83 5.92 5.22 4.07
CA MET A 83 7.33 4.95 4.34
C MET A 83 7.94 6.05 5.20
N PHE A 84 9.11 5.77 5.77
CA PHE A 84 9.90 6.81 6.40
C PHE A 84 10.37 7.82 5.35
N ASP A 85 10.41 9.09 5.74
CA ASP A 85 10.97 10.14 4.90
C ASP A 85 12.46 9.85 4.63
N PRO A 86 12.87 9.57 3.38
CA PRO A 86 14.25 9.25 3.06
C PRO A 86 15.19 10.45 3.23
N ASP A 87 14.64 11.67 3.22
CA ASP A 87 15.38 12.92 3.42
C ASP A 87 15.45 13.33 4.90
N GLN A 88 15.01 12.47 5.82
CA GLN A 88 15.09 12.74 7.25
C GLN A 88 16.56 12.76 7.72
N GLU A 89 17.12 13.96 7.87
CA GLU A 89 18.42 14.17 8.54
C GLU A 89 18.28 13.96 10.05
N ASP A 90 18.57 12.75 10.55
CA ASP A 90 18.93 12.41 11.95
C ASP A 90 18.17 13.18 13.08
N ASP A 91 16.91 13.54 12.83
CA ASP A 91 16.09 14.36 13.72
C ASP A 91 15.30 13.43 14.66
N GLU A 92 15.20 13.79 15.95
CA GLU A 92 14.58 12.96 16.99
C GLU A 92 13.10 12.58 16.72
N THR A 93 12.47 13.22 15.73
CA THR A 93 11.08 12.97 15.33
C THR A 93 10.99 12.22 14.01
N THR A 94 10.59 10.94 14.07
CA THR A 94 10.19 10.14 12.91
C THR A 94 9.20 10.88 12.02
N LYS A 95 9.57 11.13 10.76
CA LYS A 95 8.67 11.65 9.73
C LYS A 95 8.26 10.52 8.78
N LEU A 96 6.97 10.48 8.47
CA LEU A 96 6.42 9.55 7.50
C LEU A 96 5.97 10.33 6.26
N LEU A 97 6.13 9.70 5.11
CA LEU A 97 5.56 10.13 3.85
C LEU A 97 4.52 9.09 3.42
N ALA A 98 3.49 9.54 2.71
CA ALA A 98 2.57 8.63 2.04
C ALA A 98 2.46 8.95 0.56
N VAL A 99 2.76 7.98 -0.28
CA VAL A 99 2.47 8.03 -1.72
C VAL A 99 1.11 7.40 -1.96
N THR A 100 0.24 8.11 -2.66
CA THR A 100 -1.13 7.66 -2.91
C THR A 100 -1.35 7.30 -4.37
N LEU A 101 -2.17 6.28 -4.64
CA LEU A 101 -2.60 5.89 -5.98
C LEU A 101 -4.12 5.69 -5.98
N ASP A 102 -4.83 6.45 -6.84
CA ASP A 102 -6.28 6.28 -7.03
C ASP A 102 -6.63 5.34 -8.21
N LEU A 103 -7.91 5.01 -8.35
CA LEU A 103 -8.40 4.15 -9.45
C LEU A 103 -8.16 4.72 -10.86
N ASN A 104 -7.93 6.03 -10.97
CA ASN A 104 -7.62 6.71 -12.22
C ASN A 104 -6.10 6.79 -12.48
N LYS A 105 -5.28 6.16 -11.64
CA LYS A 105 -3.81 6.18 -11.67
C LYS A 105 -3.21 7.55 -11.36
N ASN A 106 -3.95 8.43 -10.68
CA ASN A 106 -3.37 9.67 -10.19
C ASN A 106 -2.49 9.36 -8.97
N VAL A 107 -1.26 9.85 -9.02
CA VAL A 107 -0.27 9.69 -7.96
C VAL A 107 -0.07 11.01 -7.23
N ASN A 108 -0.15 11.00 -5.90
CA ASN A 108 0.16 12.18 -5.07
C ASN A 108 1.08 11.80 -3.92
N LEU A 109 1.93 12.74 -3.51
CA LEU A 109 2.75 12.64 -2.31
C LEU A 109 2.10 13.44 -1.18
N ILE A 110 2.03 12.85 0.00
CA ILE A 110 1.60 13.49 1.24
C ILE A 110 2.83 13.56 2.14
N GLU A 111 3.37 14.76 2.28
CA GLU A 111 4.44 15.08 3.23
C GLU A 111 3.88 15.13 4.66
N ASP A 112 4.71 14.79 5.66
CA ASP A 112 4.34 14.77 7.08
C ASP A 112 3.07 13.94 7.37
N PHE A 113 2.99 12.74 6.78
CA PHE A 113 1.89 11.82 7.00
C PHE A 113 1.79 11.45 8.49
N LYS A 114 0.59 11.60 9.06
CA LYS A 114 0.30 11.22 10.43
C LYS A 114 -0.76 10.13 10.44
N LEU A 115 -0.47 9.06 11.15
CA LEU A 115 -1.50 8.12 11.57
C LEU A 115 -2.32 8.84 12.64
N GLU A 116 -3.53 9.27 12.30
CA GLU A 116 -4.47 9.72 13.31
C GLU A 116 -4.77 8.52 14.21
N GLU A 117 -4.45 8.63 15.51
CA GLU A 117 -4.95 7.70 16.51
C GLU A 117 -6.47 7.95 16.65
N GLU A 118 -7.29 7.00 16.19
CA GLU A 118 -8.74 6.98 16.51
C GLU A 118 -8.99 6.72 18.01
#